data_AF-A0A183FT37-F1
#
_entry.id   AF-A0A183FT37-F1
#
_cell.length_a   1.000
_cell.length_b   1.000
_cell.length_c   1.000
_cell.angle_alpha   90.00
_cell.angle_beta   90.00
_cell.angle_gamma   90.00
#
_symmetry.space_group_name_H-M   'P 1'
#
loop_
_entity.id
_entity.type
_entity.pdbx_description
1 polymer ?
#
loop_
_entity_poly.entity_id
_entity_poly.type
_entity_poly.pdbx_seq_one_letter_code
_entity_poly.pdbx_strand_id
1 'polypeptide(L)'
;MNLGYPINPARDLGPRILAAFIYGPEVFTYHNYYFWIPIVAPFVGAALASWSYHVFIGAHIPDFKHDEHYITDESKQPLKST
;
A
#
# COMPACT_ATOMS: atom_id res chain seq x y z
N MET A 1 -22.13 0.82 -15.82
CA MET A 1 -22.03 0.82 -14.35
C MET A 1 -20.56 0.61 -13.99
N ASN A 2 -19.97 1.48 -13.17
CA ASN A 2 -18.57 1.37 -12.76
C ASN A 2 -18.38 0.27 -11.70
N LEU A 3 -17.14 -0.21 -11.52
CA LEU A 3 -16.79 -1.42 -10.75
C LEU A 3 -16.97 -1.35 -9.21
N GLY A 4 -17.57 -0.29 -8.66
CA GLY A 4 -17.88 -0.19 -7.22
C GLY A 4 -16.66 -0.08 -6.29
N TYR A 5 -15.53 0.43 -6.79
CA TYR A 5 -14.27 0.64 -6.05
C TYR A 5 -13.61 -0.64 -5.47
N PRO A 6 -13.15 -1.56 -6.34
CA PRO A 6 -12.53 -2.82 -5.95
C PRO A 6 -11.02 -2.65 -5.67
N ILE A 7 -10.62 -1.64 -4.90
CA ILE A 7 -9.19 -1.34 -4.66
C ILE A 7 -8.55 -2.28 -3.62
N ASN A 8 -9.37 -2.96 -2.82
CA ASN A 8 -8.88 -3.79 -1.73
C ASN A 8 -9.29 -5.26 -1.98
N PRO A 9 -8.32 -6.17 -2.18
CA PRO A 9 -8.59 -7.59 -2.37
C PRO A 9 -9.46 -8.20 -1.26
N ALA A 10 -9.23 -7.84 0.01
CA ALA A 10 -10.00 -8.36 1.14
C ALA A 10 -11.46 -7.89 1.13
N ARG A 11 -11.71 -6.69 0.59
CA ARG A 11 -13.05 -6.09 0.49
C ARG A 11 -13.93 -6.78 -0.56
N ASP A 12 -13.33 -7.44 -1.56
CA ASP A 12 -14.07 -8.27 -2.52
C ASP A 12 -14.11 -9.74 -2.07
N LEU A 13 -12.96 -10.31 -1.68
CA LEU A 13 -12.85 -11.74 -1.40
C LEU A 13 -13.68 -12.20 -0.18
N GLY A 14 -13.68 -11.44 0.92
CA GLY A 14 -14.39 -11.82 2.14
C GLY A 14 -15.90 -11.98 1.94
N PRO A 15 -16.59 -10.93 1.46
CA PRO A 15 -18.01 -11.01 1.11
C PRO A 15 -18.30 -12.06 0.02
N ARG A 16 -17.40 -12.27 -0.94
CA ARG A 16 -17.60 -13.26 -2.01
C ARG A 16 -17.51 -14.70 -1.50
N ILE A 17 -16.61 -15.00 -0.56
CA ILE A 17 -16.56 -16.31 0.11
C ILE A 17 -17.86 -16.56 0.89
N LEU A 18 -18.31 -15.58 1.68
CA LEU A 18 -19.59 -15.70 2.41
C LEU A 18 -20.76 -15.88 1.45
N ALA A 19 -20.79 -15.12 0.37
CA ALA A 19 -21.81 -15.25 -0.67
C ALA A 19 -21.76 -16.62 -1.36
N ALA A 20 -20.58 -17.23 -1.49
CA ALA A 20 -20.46 -18.58 -2.03
C ALA A 20 -21.12 -19.64 -1.14
N PHE A 21 -21.01 -19.49 0.19
CA PHE A 21 -21.69 -20.37 1.15
C PHE A 21 -23.22 -20.18 1.16
N ILE A 22 -23.71 -18.95 0.95
CA ILE A 22 -25.14 -18.62 1.03
C ILE A 22 -25.86 -18.85 -0.32
N TYR A 23 -25.23 -18.46 -1.42
CA TYR A 23 -25.85 -18.36 -2.75
C TYR A 23 -25.24 -19.31 -3.79
N GLY A 24 -24.13 -19.98 -3.47
CA GLY A 24 -23.47 -20.94 -4.37
C GLY A 24 -22.22 -20.39 -5.08
N PRO A 25 -21.46 -21.28 -5.75
CA PRO A 25 -20.17 -20.96 -6.36
C PRO A 25 -20.25 -20.00 -7.56
N GLU A 26 -21.45 -19.73 -8.08
CA GLU A 26 -21.71 -18.83 -9.22
C GLU A 26 -21.20 -17.41 -8.97
N VAL A 27 -21.01 -17.03 -7.71
CA VAL A 27 -20.37 -15.76 -7.32
C VAL A 27 -18.96 -15.63 -7.88
N PHE A 28 -18.25 -16.72 -8.18
CA PHE A 28 -16.92 -16.68 -8.79
C PHE A 28 -16.95 -16.75 -10.33
N THR A 29 -18.05 -17.17 -10.94
CA THR A 29 -18.17 -17.26 -12.40
C THR A 29 -18.83 -16.04 -13.02
N TYR A 30 -19.50 -15.22 -12.20
CA TYR A 30 -20.22 -14.03 -12.63
C TYR A 30 -19.33 -13.05 -13.42
N HIS A 31 -19.88 -12.49 -14.50
CA HIS A 31 -19.19 -11.60 -15.46
C HIS A 31 -17.84 -12.15 -15.97
N ASN A 32 -17.84 -13.38 -16.50
CA ASN A 32 -16.63 -14.02 -17.06
C ASN A 32 -15.48 -14.07 -16.04
N TYR A 33 -15.77 -14.62 -14.85
CA TYR A 33 -14.79 -14.77 -13.78
C TYR A 33 -14.21 -13.44 -13.26
N TYR A 34 -15.04 -12.41 -13.12
CA TYR A 34 -14.58 -11.07 -12.71
C TYR A 34 -13.83 -11.05 -11.36
N PHE A 35 -14.05 -12.03 -10.47
CA PHE A 35 -13.48 -12.09 -9.12
C PHE A 35 -11.95 -11.91 -9.05
N TRP A 36 -11.20 -12.32 -10.09
CA TRP A 36 -9.75 -12.22 -10.06
C TRP A 36 -9.26 -10.78 -10.24
N ILE A 37 -10.06 -9.90 -10.88
CA ILE A 37 -9.66 -8.52 -11.17
C ILE A 37 -9.52 -7.70 -9.87
N PRO A 38 -10.52 -7.66 -8.96
CA PRO A 38 -10.37 -7.04 -7.63
C PRO A 38 -9.25 -7.61 -6.76
N ILE A 39 -8.77 -8.81 -7.06
CA ILE A 39 -7.70 -9.46 -6.29
C ILE A 39 -6.34 -9.07 -6.85
N VAL A 40 -6.12 -9.24 -8.16
CA VAL A 40 -4.80 -9.08 -8.79
C VAL A 40 -4.52 -7.62 -9.16
N ALA A 41 -5.51 -6.90 -9.71
CA ALA A 41 -5.29 -5.55 -10.22
C ALA A 41 -4.81 -4.56 -9.13
N PRO A 42 -5.29 -4.61 -7.86
CA PRO A 42 -4.77 -3.75 -6.82
C PRO A 42 -3.29 -3.94 -6.51
N PHE A 43 -2.76 -5.17 -6.57
CA PHE A 43 -1.34 -5.41 -6.32
C PHE A 43 -0.47 -4.79 -7.42
N VAL A 44 -0.87 -4.99 -8.68
CA VAL A 44 -0.17 -4.39 -9.83
C VAL A 44 -0.28 -2.87 -9.78
N GLY A 45 -1.47 -2.34 -9.51
CA GLY A 45 -1.70 -0.91 -9.36
C GLY A 45 -0.91 -0.29 -8.22
N ALA A 46 -0.83 -0.95 -7.07
CA ALA A 46 -0.06 -0.47 -5.92
C ALA A 46 1.44 -0.40 -6.22
N ALA A 47 2.01 -1.41 -6.89
CA ALA A 47 3.40 -1.41 -7.29
C ALA A 47 3.71 -0.27 -8.28
N LEU A 48 2.88 -0.13 -9.32
CA LEU A 48 3.04 0.94 -10.32
C LEU A 48 2.86 2.33 -9.71
N ALA A 49 1.87 2.51 -8.84
CA ALA A 49 1.61 3.78 -8.17
C ALA A 49 2.73 4.16 -7.20
N SER A 50 3.26 3.21 -6.44
CA SER A 50 4.39 3.42 -5.54
C SER A 50 5.64 3.86 -6.32
N TRP A 51 5.95 3.18 -7.42
CA TRP A 51 7.06 3.57 -8.29
C TRP A 51 6.85 4.97 -8.88
N SER A 52 5.65 5.23 -9.39
CA SER A 52 5.31 6.52 -9.99
C SER A 52 5.46 7.64 -8.97
N TYR A 53 4.99 7.45 -7.74
CA TYR A 53 5.19 8.41 -6.65
C TYR A 53 6.68 8.66 -6.39
N HIS A 54 7.49 7.60 -6.34
CA HIS A 54 8.93 7.74 -6.12
C HIS A 54 9.62 8.53 -7.23
N VAL A 55 9.31 8.26 -8.50
CA VAL A 55 9.93 8.94 -9.64
C VAL A 55 9.50 10.40 -9.74
N PHE A 56 8.20 10.67 -9.63
CA PHE A 56 7.66 12.01 -9.90
C PHE A 56 7.74 12.92 -8.68
N ILE A 57 7.59 12.39 -7.48
CA ILE A 57 7.50 13.18 -6.25
C ILE A 57 8.68 12.88 -5.32
N GLY A 58 8.83 11.62 -4.89
CA GLY A 58 9.81 11.22 -3.87
C GLY A 58 11.25 11.60 -4.21
N ALA A 59 11.68 11.42 -5.46
CA ALA A 59 13.01 11.75 -5.93
C ALA A 59 13.33 13.26 -5.94
N HIS A 60 12.30 14.11 -5.87
CA HIS A 60 12.46 15.56 -5.88
C HIS A 60 12.32 16.19 -4.49
N ILE A 61 12.01 15.39 -3.46
CA ILE A 61 11.93 15.86 -2.08
C ILE A 61 13.33 15.72 -1.46
N PRO A 62 13.93 16.81 -0.92
CA PRO A 62 15.22 16.73 -0.25
C PRO A 62 15.11 15.87 1.01
N ASP A 63 16.08 14.97 1.20
CA ASP A 63 16.15 14.12 2.38
C ASP A 63 16.63 14.96 3.58
N PHE A 64 15.71 15.35 4.44
CA PHE A 64 16.05 16.03 5.70
C PHE A 64 16.60 14.99 6.67
N LYS A 65 17.92 14.76 6.62
CA LYS A 65 18.65 14.10 7.71
C LYS A 65 18.56 14.98 8.97
N HIS A 66 17.51 14.83 9.76
CA HIS A 66 17.46 15.38 11.11
C HIS A 66 18.39 14.55 12.02
N ASP A 67 19.51 15.16 12.39
CA ASP A 67 20.06 15.16 13.76
C ASP A 67 20.58 13.86 14.40
N GLU A 68 20.80 12.75 13.68
CA GLU A 68 21.62 11.66 14.26
C GLU A 68 23.06 12.12 14.55
N HIS A 69 23.57 13.06 13.76
CA HIS A 69 24.90 13.63 13.98
C HIS A 69 24.97 14.59 15.18
N TYR A 70 23.85 15.15 15.65
CA TYR A 70 23.85 16.08 16.78
C TYR A 70 23.97 15.34 18.12
N ILE A 71 23.29 14.19 18.27
CA ILE A 71 23.33 13.40 19.51
C ILE A 71 24.69 12.72 19.71
N THR A 72 25.39 12.34 18.64
CA THR A 72 26.72 11.71 18.74
C THR A 72 27.87 12.68 18.99
N ASP A 73 27.69 13.98 18.72
CA ASP A 73 28.72 15.00 18.97
C ASP A 73 28.64 15.57 20.39
N GLU A 74 27.43 15.76 20.94
CA GLU A 74 27.25 16.23 22.33
C GLU A 74 27.81 15.24 23.36
N SER A 75 27.73 13.92 23.11
CA SER A 75 28.26 12.90 24.03
C SER A 75 29.80 12.87 24.12
N LYS A 76 30.51 13.63 23.28
CA LYS A 76 31.99 13.68 23.24
C LYS A 76 32.58 15.01 23.69
N GLN A 77 31.76 16.01 24.03
CA GLN A 77 32.28 17.27 24.54
C GLN A 77 32.73 17.12 26.00
N PRO A 78 34.03 17.28 26.34
CA PRO A 78 34.45 17.32 27.73
C PRO A 78 33.82 18.55 28.38
N LEU A 79 33.09 18.32 29.49
CA LEU A 79 32.55 19.38 30.33
C LEU A 79 33.69 20.36 30.65
N LYS A 80 33.58 21.61 30.17
CA LYS A 80 34.50 22.68 30.60
C LYS A 80 34.29 22.89 32.08
N SER A 81 35.22 22.39 32.88
CA SER A 81 35.38 22.72 34.29
C SER A 81 35.51 24.24 34.42
N THR A 82 34.43 24.90 34.87
CA THR A 82 34.47 26.24 35.47
C THR A 82 33.96 26.12 36.89
#